data_AF-A0A4Q2DA85-F1
#
_entry.id   AF-A0A4Q2DA85-F1
#
_cell.length_a   1.000
_cell.length_b   1.000
_cell.length_c   1.000
_cell.angle_alpha   90.00
_cell.angle_beta   90.00
_cell.angle_gamma   90.00
#
_symmetry.space_group_name_H-M   'P 1'
#
loop_
_entity.id
_entity.type
_entity.pdbx_description
1 polymer ?
#
loop_
_entity_poly.entity_id
_entity_poly.type
_entity_poly.pdbx_seq_one_letter_code
_entity_poly.pdbx_strand_id
1 'polypeptide(L)'
;MSCSSSKRKSSPTENPQTSKIAKIRSRVQDEFDDYHQCWTPIYVRHPNFCDAYLESAGKRQIDDIISDPARALAEQMLLVTNDEMLWDVFVSLYDSSGHLFIRDEYGQFYGKLEEEFAQPLGKVCRAVITGQRRVENSLFGLYTLLRCMTIGQPVLFSSSQETTFLIDNSGIWTCLKHELTITHLPPPSPRFWSIIDAHASQGPENSYANSGHFFSILTTPRVEKVYENWIEKGRYAFMVMNS
;
A
#
# COMPACT_ATOMS: atom_id res chain seq x y z
N MET A 1 44.23 -12.06 -64.18
CA MET A 1 43.88 -12.75 -62.92
C MET A 1 43.64 -11.70 -61.85
N SER A 2 42.38 -11.46 -61.48
CA SER A 2 42.02 -10.63 -60.32
C SER A 2 40.54 -10.90 -59.99
N CYS A 3 40.32 -11.77 -59.00
CA CYS A 3 39.00 -12.15 -58.49
C CYS A 3 38.47 -11.07 -57.53
N SER A 4 37.36 -10.43 -57.91
CA SER A 4 36.58 -9.54 -57.05
C SER A 4 35.68 -10.35 -56.12
N SER A 5 35.89 -10.22 -54.80
CA SER A 5 35.12 -10.89 -53.75
C SER A 5 34.03 -9.96 -53.22
N SER A 6 32.79 -10.17 -53.66
CA SER A 6 31.59 -9.49 -53.11
C SER A 6 31.14 -10.14 -51.81
N LYS A 7 31.38 -9.47 -50.68
CA LYS A 7 30.77 -9.80 -49.38
C LYS A 7 29.31 -9.33 -49.35
N ARG A 8 28.36 -10.27 -49.39
CA ARG A 8 26.95 -10.01 -49.05
C ARG A 8 26.82 -9.80 -47.54
N LYS A 9 26.44 -8.59 -47.11
CA LYS A 9 25.97 -8.33 -45.75
C LYS A 9 24.54 -8.87 -45.63
N SER A 10 24.34 -9.94 -44.86
CA SER A 10 23.02 -10.40 -44.44
C SER A 10 22.49 -9.43 -43.37
N SER A 11 21.47 -8.66 -43.71
CA SER A 11 20.70 -7.87 -42.75
C SER A 11 19.97 -8.80 -41.78
N PRO A 12 19.97 -8.52 -40.46
CA PRO A 12 19.25 -9.34 -39.50
C PRO A 12 17.75 -9.18 -39.76
N THR A 13 17.08 -10.29 -40.09
CA THR A 13 15.62 -10.34 -40.18
C THR A 13 15.07 -10.27 -38.76
N GLU A 14 14.69 -9.07 -38.30
CA GLU A 14 14.02 -8.91 -37.01
C GLU A 14 12.74 -9.75 -36.97
N ASN A 15 12.64 -10.60 -35.96
CA ASN A 15 11.49 -11.46 -35.77
C ASN A 15 10.26 -10.59 -35.41
N PRO A 16 9.16 -10.61 -36.20
CA PRO A 16 7.99 -9.77 -35.96
C PRO A 16 7.34 -9.95 -34.58
N GLN A 17 7.55 -11.12 -33.95
CA GLN A 17 7.05 -11.40 -32.60
C GLN A 17 7.82 -10.65 -31.51
N THR A 18 9.15 -10.51 -31.62
CA THR A 18 9.94 -9.73 -30.65
C THR A 18 9.65 -8.23 -30.74
N SER A 19 9.37 -7.72 -31.95
CA SER A 19 8.95 -6.33 -32.16
C SER A 19 7.59 -6.01 -31.52
N LYS A 20 6.61 -6.94 -31.60
CA LYS A 20 5.31 -6.79 -30.93
C LYS A 20 5.44 -6.82 -29.40
N ILE A 21 6.23 -7.76 -28.86
CA ILE A 21 6.44 -7.86 -27.39
C ILE A 21 7.16 -6.61 -26.86
N ALA A 22 8.14 -6.08 -27.61
CA ALA A 22 8.84 -4.85 -27.23
C ALA A 22 7.91 -3.63 -27.23
N LYS A 23 7.02 -3.48 -28.22
CA LYS A 23 6.02 -2.40 -28.27
C LYS A 23 4.96 -2.50 -27.16
N ILE A 24 4.55 -3.72 -26.80
CA ILE A 24 3.63 -3.93 -25.67
C ILE A 24 4.33 -3.57 -24.37
N ARG A 25 5.59 -3.98 -24.17
CA ARG A 25 6.38 -3.62 -22.99
C ARG A 25 6.61 -2.11 -22.88
N SER A 26 6.94 -1.41 -23.97
CA SER A 26 7.15 0.05 -23.91
C SER A 26 5.86 0.77 -23.57
N ARG A 27 4.73 0.38 -24.16
CA ARG A 27 3.43 1.00 -23.88
C ARG A 27 2.96 0.76 -22.44
N VAL A 28 3.20 -0.44 -21.90
CA VAL A 28 2.94 -0.74 -20.49
C VAL A 28 3.84 0.12 -19.60
N GLN A 29 5.13 0.26 -19.92
CA GLN A 29 6.04 1.12 -19.15
C GLN A 29 5.62 2.60 -19.19
N ASP A 30 5.23 3.11 -20.36
CA ASP A 30 4.74 4.50 -20.51
C ASP A 30 3.44 4.74 -19.71
N GLU A 31 2.55 3.74 -19.60
CA GLU A 31 1.34 3.80 -18.76
C GLU A 31 1.66 3.68 -17.25
N PHE A 32 2.74 2.96 -16.89
CA PHE A 32 3.21 2.85 -15.51
C PHE A 32 3.90 4.13 -15.01
N ASP A 33 4.49 4.93 -15.90
CA ASP A 33 5.15 6.20 -15.54
C ASP A 33 4.16 7.40 -15.49
N ASP A 34 2.89 7.21 -15.87
CA ASP A 34 1.92 8.30 -16.05
C ASP A 34 1.12 8.64 -14.79
N TYR A 35 0.80 7.66 -13.93
CA TYR A 35 -0.12 7.88 -12.82
C TYR A 35 0.49 8.74 -11.69
N HIS A 36 1.82 8.74 -11.51
CA HIS A 36 2.51 9.62 -10.55
C HIS A 36 2.41 11.11 -10.91
N GLN A 37 2.10 11.47 -12.16
CA GLN A 37 2.02 12.89 -12.58
C GLN A 37 0.92 13.66 -11.84
N CYS A 38 -0.10 12.96 -11.34
CA CYS A 38 -1.18 13.55 -10.57
C CYS A 38 -0.89 13.59 -9.05
N TRP A 39 0.28 13.12 -8.61
CA TRP A 39 0.66 13.12 -7.20
C TRP A 39 1.74 14.15 -6.89
N THR A 40 1.72 14.64 -5.64
CA THR A 40 2.80 15.47 -5.12
C THR A 40 3.84 14.56 -4.45
N PRO A 41 5.10 14.57 -4.88
CA PRO A 41 6.15 13.81 -4.19
C PRO A 41 6.41 14.40 -2.82
N ILE A 42 6.36 13.56 -1.77
CA ILE A 42 6.90 13.91 -0.44
C ILE A 42 8.37 13.52 -0.38
N TYR A 43 8.67 12.30 -0.83
CA TYR A 43 10.03 11.75 -0.79
C TYR A 43 10.30 10.90 -2.02
N VAL A 44 11.24 11.37 -2.85
CA VAL A 44 11.70 10.69 -4.07
C VAL A 44 13.21 10.59 -4.03
N ARG A 45 13.74 9.69 -3.20
CA ARG A 45 15.19 9.44 -3.16
C ARG A 45 15.51 7.98 -2.88
N HIS A 46 14.98 7.08 -3.69
CA HIS A 46 15.72 5.88 -4.07
C HIS A 46 14.98 5.18 -5.21
N PRO A 47 15.62 4.84 -6.34
CA PRO A 47 15.12 3.72 -7.13
C PRO A 47 15.13 2.50 -6.18
N ASN A 48 13.95 1.96 -5.88
CA ASN A 48 13.71 0.97 -4.82
C ASN A 48 13.62 1.58 -3.41
N PHE A 49 12.78 2.59 -3.23
CA PHE A 49 12.51 3.18 -1.91
C PHE A 49 12.12 2.12 -0.86
N CYS A 50 11.22 1.21 -1.24
CA CYS A 50 10.89 0.06 -0.40
C CYS A 50 12.16 -0.68 0.00
N ASP A 51 13.02 -1.12 -0.94
CA ASP A 51 14.26 -1.85 -0.62
C ASP A 51 15.20 -1.07 0.30
N ALA A 52 15.35 0.25 0.11
CA ALA A 52 16.14 1.09 1.01
C ALA A 52 15.53 1.15 2.43
N TYR A 53 14.20 1.22 2.52
CA TYR A 53 13.49 1.07 3.78
C TYR A 53 13.62 -0.35 4.34
N LEU A 54 13.66 -1.39 3.49
CA LEU A 54 13.88 -2.78 3.88
C LEU A 54 15.29 -2.98 4.49
N GLU A 55 16.28 -2.24 4.02
CA GLU A 55 17.63 -2.29 4.57
C GLU A 55 17.79 -1.47 5.88
N SER A 56 16.80 -0.64 6.20
CA SER A 56 16.79 0.24 7.38
C SER A 56 16.63 -0.53 8.70
N ALA A 57 16.98 0.15 9.80
CA ALA A 57 16.77 -0.38 11.16
C ALA A 57 15.29 -0.64 11.47
N GLY A 58 14.36 0.11 10.87
CA GLY A 58 12.92 -0.03 11.11
C GLY A 58 12.36 -1.37 10.63
N LYS A 59 12.77 -1.84 9.43
CA LYS A 59 12.34 -3.15 8.93
C LYS A 59 12.86 -4.30 9.79
N ARG A 60 14.11 -4.21 10.26
CA ARG A 60 14.69 -5.22 11.18
C ARG A 60 13.91 -5.30 12.49
N GLN A 61 13.51 -4.16 13.07
CA GLN A 61 12.68 -4.15 14.27
C GLN A 61 11.32 -4.82 14.04
N ILE A 62 10.67 -4.54 12.89
CA ILE A 62 9.41 -5.19 12.52
C ILE A 62 9.61 -6.70 12.35
N ASP A 63 10.63 -7.12 11.59
CA ASP A 63 10.93 -8.54 11.33
C ASP A 63 11.29 -9.29 12.63
N ASP A 64 12.05 -8.67 13.53
CA ASP A 64 12.41 -9.23 14.85
C ASP A 64 11.16 -9.43 15.73
N ILE A 65 10.24 -8.45 15.73
CA ILE A 65 8.97 -8.54 16.47
C ILE A 65 8.07 -9.65 15.91
N ILE A 66 8.05 -9.83 14.58
CA ILE A 66 7.27 -10.88 13.92
C ILE A 66 7.86 -12.27 14.20
N SER A 67 9.19 -12.39 14.15
CA SER A 67 9.90 -13.68 14.25
C SER A 67 10.02 -14.19 15.68
N ASP A 68 10.05 -13.29 16.68
CA ASP A 68 10.04 -13.64 18.09
C ASP A 68 9.00 -12.81 18.88
N PRO A 69 7.73 -13.23 18.87
CA PRO A 69 6.67 -12.56 19.61
C PRO A 69 6.93 -12.46 21.13
N ALA A 70 7.74 -13.36 21.70
CA ALA A 70 8.06 -13.36 23.13
C ALA A 70 9.08 -12.27 23.49
N ARG A 71 9.97 -11.92 22.55
CA ARG A 71 10.88 -10.76 22.67
C ARG A 71 10.14 -9.46 22.39
N ALA A 72 9.19 -9.48 21.45
CA ALA A 72 8.27 -8.36 21.21
C ALA A 72 7.43 -8.00 22.44
N LEU A 73 7.02 -8.98 23.25
CA LEU A 73 6.27 -8.76 24.50
C LEU A 73 7.03 -7.94 25.56
N ALA A 74 8.37 -7.90 25.51
CA ALA A 74 9.16 -7.09 26.42
C ALA A 74 9.32 -5.63 25.97
N GLU A 75 9.22 -5.37 24.67
CA GLU A 75 9.49 -4.03 24.10
C GLU A 75 8.24 -3.35 23.55
N GLN A 76 7.27 -4.09 22.98
CA GLN A 76 5.95 -3.72 22.40
C GLN A 76 5.84 -2.37 21.67
N MET A 77 6.92 -1.63 21.49
CA MET A 77 6.98 -0.28 20.95
C MET A 77 7.90 -0.33 19.75
N LEU A 78 7.32 -0.08 18.58
CA LEU A 78 8.05 0.03 17.35
C LEU A 78 8.41 1.50 17.12
N LEU A 79 9.70 1.82 17.02
CA LEU A 79 10.10 3.14 16.57
C LEU A 79 9.87 3.21 15.06
N VAL A 80 8.78 3.87 14.66
CA VAL A 80 8.37 3.92 13.25
C VAL A 80 9.27 4.87 12.46
N THR A 81 9.70 5.98 13.06
CA THR A 81 10.59 6.93 12.41
C THR A 81 11.13 7.98 13.39
N ASN A 82 12.40 8.39 13.21
CA ASN A 82 12.92 9.67 13.73
C ASN A 82 12.94 10.76 12.63
N ASP A 83 12.52 10.41 11.41
CA ASP A 83 12.48 11.30 10.26
C ASP A 83 11.22 12.16 10.32
N GLU A 84 11.41 13.46 10.57
CA GLU A 84 10.39 14.51 10.59
C GLU A 84 9.46 14.46 9.36
N MET A 85 9.93 13.96 8.23
CA MET A 85 9.15 13.89 6.98
C MET A 85 8.07 12.80 6.97
N LEU A 86 8.21 11.75 7.77
CA LEU A 86 7.22 10.68 7.85
C LEU A 86 6.12 10.95 8.88
N TRP A 87 6.25 12.00 9.69
CA TRP A 87 5.24 12.32 10.72
C TRP A 87 3.91 12.76 10.11
N ASP A 88 3.93 13.35 8.92
CA ASP A 88 2.70 13.68 8.19
C ASP A 88 1.94 12.43 7.71
N VAL A 89 2.65 11.31 7.49
CA VAL A 89 2.04 10.00 7.22
C VAL A 89 1.56 9.37 8.53
N PHE A 90 2.34 9.51 9.59
CA PHE A 90 2.13 8.88 10.90
C PHE A 90 1.61 9.85 11.96
N VAL A 91 0.67 10.73 11.60
CA VAL A 91 0.22 11.79 12.52
C VAL A 91 -0.36 11.21 13.82
N SER A 92 -0.93 10.01 13.78
CA SER A 92 -1.42 9.31 14.98
C SER A 92 -0.30 8.87 15.94
N LEU A 93 0.98 8.99 15.56
CA LEU A 93 2.14 8.70 16.41
C LEU A 93 2.80 9.95 17.00
N TYR A 94 2.26 11.16 16.79
CA TYR A 94 2.79 12.39 17.42
C TYR A 94 2.85 12.26 18.94
N ASP A 95 1.76 11.81 19.54
CA ASP A 95 1.62 11.72 21.00
C ASP A 95 2.52 10.64 21.61
N SER A 96 2.97 9.66 20.81
CA SER A 96 3.85 8.57 21.24
C SER A 96 5.31 8.79 20.81
N SER A 97 5.68 10.00 20.40
CA SER A 97 7.02 10.32 19.93
C SER A 97 7.52 9.35 18.85
N GLY A 98 6.66 9.01 17.89
CA GLY A 98 7.00 8.13 16.77
C GLY A 98 6.97 6.63 17.12
N HIS A 99 6.51 6.27 18.32
CA HIS A 99 6.41 4.87 18.73
C HIS A 99 5.02 4.29 18.47
N LEU A 100 4.96 3.12 17.85
CA LEU A 100 3.73 2.36 17.67
C LEU A 100 3.69 1.21 18.67
N PHE A 101 2.68 1.17 19.52
CA PHE A 101 2.44 0.04 20.40
C PHE A 101 1.81 -1.12 19.62
N ILE A 102 2.46 -2.30 19.60
CA ILE A 102 1.99 -3.47 18.86
C ILE A 102 1.28 -4.43 19.81
N ARG A 103 0.00 -4.67 19.54
CA ARG A 103 -0.84 -5.60 20.28
C ARG A 103 -0.73 -7.01 19.70
N ASP A 104 -0.86 -8.03 20.56
CA ASP A 104 -0.79 -9.45 20.15
C ASP A 104 -1.79 -9.80 19.03
N GLU A 105 -2.97 -9.18 19.04
CA GLU A 105 -4.02 -9.39 18.05
C GLU A 105 -3.68 -8.85 16.66
N TYR A 106 -2.74 -7.91 16.54
CA TYR A 106 -2.36 -7.30 15.25
C TYR A 106 -1.78 -8.35 14.30
N GLY A 107 -0.89 -9.22 14.80
CA GLY A 107 -0.31 -10.29 13.99
C GLY A 107 -1.37 -11.26 13.48
N GLN A 108 -2.31 -11.65 14.34
CA GLN A 108 -3.41 -12.56 13.97
C GLN A 108 -4.35 -11.92 12.94
N PHE A 109 -4.64 -10.64 13.09
CA PHE A 109 -5.55 -9.93 12.19
C PHE A 109 -4.89 -9.70 10.83
N TYR A 110 -3.63 -9.27 10.83
CA TYR A 110 -2.86 -9.12 9.60
C TYR A 110 -2.73 -10.43 8.82
N GLY A 111 -2.44 -11.55 9.49
CA GLY A 111 -2.36 -12.86 8.82
C GLY A 111 -3.66 -13.24 8.09
N LYS A 112 -4.82 -12.99 8.70
CA LYS A 112 -6.12 -13.19 8.04
C LYS A 112 -6.31 -12.28 6.82
N LEU A 113 -5.89 -11.01 6.92
CA LEU A 113 -5.97 -10.08 5.80
C LEU A 113 -5.06 -10.51 4.64
N GLU A 114 -3.87 -11.02 4.94
CA GLU A 114 -2.93 -11.54 3.95
C GLU A 114 -3.49 -12.77 3.22
N GLU A 115 -4.12 -13.70 3.95
CA GLU A 115 -4.81 -14.86 3.36
C GLU A 115 -5.94 -14.44 2.40
N GLU A 116 -6.70 -13.40 2.75
CA GLU A 116 -7.77 -12.83 1.90
C GLU A 116 -7.22 -12.02 0.72
N PHE A 117 -6.09 -11.33 0.91
CA PHE A 117 -5.39 -10.61 -0.14
C PHE A 117 -4.88 -11.56 -1.23
N ALA A 118 -4.36 -12.74 -0.83
CA ALA A 118 -3.83 -13.77 -1.72
C ALA A 118 -4.92 -14.49 -2.56
N GLN A 119 -6.21 -14.32 -2.25
CA GLN A 119 -7.29 -14.92 -3.02
C GLN A 119 -7.38 -14.29 -4.44
N PRO A 120 -7.79 -15.07 -5.47
CA PRO A 120 -7.90 -14.57 -6.84
C PRO A 120 -8.82 -13.35 -7.00
N LEU A 121 -8.38 -12.37 -7.81
CA LEU A 121 -9.16 -11.22 -8.29
C LEU A 121 -10.43 -11.72 -9.00
N GLY A 122 -11.59 -11.54 -8.37
CA GLY A 122 -12.86 -12.07 -8.87
C GLY A 122 -13.94 -12.13 -7.78
N LYS A 123 -13.53 -12.08 -6.52
CA LYS A 123 -14.38 -11.80 -5.37
C LYS A 123 -13.72 -10.66 -4.63
N VAL A 124 -14.14 -9.41 -4.88
CA VAL A 124 -13.61 -8.25 -4.17
C VAL A 124 -13.89 -8.47 -2.69
N CYS A 125 -12.84 -8.83 -1.94
CA CYS A 125 -12.87 -8.94 -0.50
C CYS A 125 -12.45 -7.58 0.05
N ARG A 126 -13.34 -6.96 0.82
CA ARG A 126 -13.05 -5.76 1.62
C ARG A 126 -12.89 -6.17 3.06
N ALA A 127 -12.10 -5.45 3.84
CA ALA A 127 -12.06 -5.65 5.29
C ALA A 127 -12.61 -4.41 5.98
N VAL A 128 -13.41 -4.61 7.03
CA VAL A 128 -13.81 -3.55 7.95
C VAL A 128 -13.27 -3.92 9.32
N ILE A 129 -12.35 -3.09 9.81
CA ILE A 129 -11.77 -3.18 11.14
C ILE A 129 -12.45 -2.15 12.02
N THR A 130 -13.12 -2.62 13.05
CA THR A 130 -13.85 -1.78 14.00
C THR A 130 -13.54 -2.17 15.44
N GLY A 131 -13.90 -1.31 16.38
CA GLY A 131 -13.60 -1.49 17.80
C GLY A 131 -14.34 -0.43 18.62
N GLN A 132 -14.12 -0.37 19.93
CA GLN A 132 -14.68 0.73 20.72
C GLN A 132 -13.96 2.05 20.39
N ARG A 133 -14.58 3.20 20.69
CA ARG A 133 -13.94 4.50 20.53
C ARG A 133 -12.71 4.56 21.46
N ARG A 134 -11.55 4.96 20.94
CA ARG A 134 -10.21 4.87 21.58
C ARG A 134 -9.53 3.50 21.52
N VAL A 135 -10.20 2.48 20.98
CA VAL A 135 -9.52 1.27 20.52
C VAL A 135 -8.80 1.67 19.25
N GLU A 136 -7.51 1.45 19.26
CA GLU A 136 -6.49 2.02 18.40
C GLU A 136 -6.58 1.50 16.96
N ASN A 137 -7.75 1.64 16.31
CA ASN A 137 -8.03 1.09 14.99
C ASN A 137 -7.13 1.69 13.91
N SER A 138 -6.88 3.00 14.02
CA SER A 138 -5.92 3.71 13.20
C SER A 138 -4.49 3.17 13.39
N LEU A 139 -4.12 2.72 14.60
CA LEU A 139 -2.81 2.12 14.85
C LEU A 139 -2.68 0.73 14.21
N PHE A 140 -3.75 -0.06 14.15
CA PHE A 140 -3.74 -1.29 13.36
C PHE A 140 -3.61 -1.01 11.85
N GLY A 141 -4.27 0.06 11.37
CA GLY A 141 -4.08 0.56 10.00
C GLY A 141 -2.62 0.90 9.71
N LEU A 142 -1.97 1.63 10.63
CA LEU A 142 -0.53 1.92 10.55
C LEU A 142 0.33 0.66 10.62
N TYR A 143 0.03 -0.27 11.51
CA TYR A 143 0.73 -1.55 11.57
C TYR A 143 0.66 -2.29 10.23
N THR A 144 -0.53 -2.33 9.62
CA THR A 144 -0.74 -2.95 8.30
C THR A 144 0.06 -2.23 7.21
N LEU A 145 0.09 -0.89 7.22
CA LEU A 145 0.89 -0.07 6.31
C LEU A 145 2.37 -0.42 6.41
N LEU A 146 2.91 -0.45 7.63
CA LEU A 146 4.30 -0.80 7.89
C LEU A 146 4.62 -2.21 7.42
N ARG A 147 3.73 -3.18 7.68
CA ARG A 147 3.87 -4.54 7.18
C ARG A 147 3.96 -4.57 5.66
N CYS A 148 3.05 -3.90 4.94
CA CYS A 148 3.11 -3.79 3.46
C CYS A 148 4.46 -3.22 2.99
N MET A 149 4.94 -2.15 3.63
CA MET A 149 6.25 -1.56 3.32
C MET A 149 7.39 -2.56 3.52
N THR A 150 7.38 -3.34 4.63
CA THR A 150 8.44 -4.34 4.93
C THR A 150 8.50 -5.52 3.96
N ILE A 151 7.45 -5.75 3.18
CA ILE A 151 7.43 -6.78 2.14
C ILE A 151 7.48 -6.19 0.73
N GLY A 152 7.75 -4.88 0.60
CA GLY A 152 7.82 -4.17 -0.67
C GLY A 152 6.51 -4.16 -1.45
N GLN A 153 5.37 -4.31 -0.77
CA GLN A 153 4.07 -4.27 -1.41
C GLN A 153 3.58 -2.82 -1.51
N PRO A 154 3.25 -2.32 -2.72
CA PRO A 154 2.72 -0.98 -2.86
C PRO A 154 1.36 -0.85 -2.16
N VAL A 155 1.14 0.31 -1.55
CA VAL A 155 0.00 0.54 -0.67
C VAL A 155 -0.48 1.98 -0.79
N LEU A 156 -1.80 2.14 -0.91
CA LEU A 156 -2.49 3.40 -0.71
C LEU A 156 -2.92 3.50 0.75
N PHE A 157 -2.60 4.62 1.39
CA PHE A 157 -3.03 4.92 2.75
C PHE A 157 -3.79 6.25 2.77
N SER A 158 -5.10 6.20 2.96
CA SER A 158 -5.93 7.39 3.17
C SER A 158 -6.08 7.65 4.66
N SER A 159 -5.47 8.73 5.15
CA SER A 159 -5.53 9.14 6.54
C SER A 159 -6.88 9.76 6.91
N SER A 160 -7.16 9.83 8.22
CA SER A 160 -8.29 10.57 8.77
C SER A 160 -8.20 12.09 8.61
N GLN A 161 -7.05 12.61 8.14
CA GLN A 161 -6.81 14.03 7.86
C GLN A 161 -7.01 14.39 6.38
N GLU A 162 -7.82 13.60 5.66
CA GLU A 162 -8.19 13.86 4.26
C GLU A 162 -6.99 13.92 3.29
N THR A 163 -5.88 13.30 3.68
CA THR A 163 -4.68 13.13 2.86
C THR A 163 -4.51 11.67 2.51
N THR A 164 -4.23 11.38 1.24
CA THR A 164 -3.93 10.03 0.76
C THR A 164 -2.48 9.95 0.35
N PHE A 165 -1.82 8.88 0.78
CA PHE A 165 -0.44 8.57 0.47
C PHE A 165 -0.38 7.35 -0.44
N LEU A 166 0.46 7.42 -1.47
CA LEU A 166 0.88 6.27 -2.25
C LEU A 166 2.32 5.94 -1.86
N ILE A 167 2.54 4.72 -1.40
CA ILE A 167 3.87 4.21 -1.05
C ILE A 167 4.19 3.04 -1.96
N ASP A 168 5.26 3.17 -2.73
CA ASP A 168 5.71 2.17 -3.68
C ASP A 168 7.24 2.20 -3.85
N ASN A 169 7.76 1.46 -4.85
CA ASN A 169 9.19 1.40 -5.11
C ASN A 169 9.79 2.72 -5.63
N SER A 170 8.96 3.65 -6.09
CA SER A 170 9.37 4.97 -6.58
C SER A 170 9.45 6.01 -5.45
N GLY A 171 8.75 5.79 -4.33
CA GLY A 171 8.83 6.65 -3.16
C GLY A 171 7.52 6.79 -2.40
N ILE A 172 7.38 7.95 -1.73
CA ILE A 172 6.15 8.35 -1.05
C ILE A 172 5.58 9.58 -1.75
N TRP A 173 4.32 9.45 -2.15
CA TRP A 173 3.57 10.47 -2.85
C TRP A 173 2.31 10.79 -2.08
N THR A 174 1.78 12.00 -2.26
CA THR A 174 0.59 12.47 -1.57
C THR A 174 -0.37 13.23 -2.48
N CYS A 175 -1.65 13.17 -2.16
CA CYS A 175 -2.69 14.02 -2.71
C CYS A 175 -3.79 14.23 -1.67
N LEU A 176 -4.63 15.25 -1.87
CA LEU A 176 -5.84 15.36 -1.07
C LEU A 176 -6.82 14.26 -1.47
N LYS A 177 -7.51 13.69 -0.49
CA LYS A 177 -8.40 12.55 -0.69
C LYS A 177 -9.55 12.85 -1.67
N HIS A 178 -10.04 14.09 -1.70
CA HIS A 178 -11.10 14.52 -2.62
C HIS A 178 -10.60 14.80 -4.04
N GLU A 179 -9.28 14.92 -4.24
CA GLU A 179 -8.67 15.08 -5.56
C GLU A 179 -8.35 13.73 -6.21
N LEU A 180 -8.31 12.65 -5.40
CA LEU A 180 -8.04 11.31 -5.89
C LEU A 180 -9.12 10.89 -6.90
N THR A 181 -8.69 10.59 -8.12
CA THR A 181 -9.54 10.06 -9.20
C THR A 181 -8.94 8.78 -9.76
N ILE A 182 -9.64 8.12 -10.69
CA ILE A 182 -9.15 6.90 -11.34
C ILE A 182 -7.78 7.05 -12.02
N THR A 183 -7.43 8.25 -12.50
CA THR A 183 -6.12 8.51 -13.16
C THR A 183 -4.96 8.54 -12.18
N HIS A 184 -5.25 8.75 -10.88
CA HIS A 184 -4.24 8.72 -9.83
C HIS A 184 -3.93 7.28 -9.38
N LEU A 185 -4.77 6.31 -9.72
CA LEU A 185 -4.63 4.95 -9.23
C LEU A 185 -3.62 4.20 -10.10
N PRO A 186 -2.76 3.36 -9.50
CA PRO A 186 -1.95 2.43 -10.27
C PRO A 186 -2.83 1.53 -11.16
N PRO A 187 -2.28 1.05 -12.29
CA PRO A 187 -3.01 0.17 -13.20
C PRO A 187 -3.48 -1.10 -12.48
N PRO A 188 -4.57 -1.75 -12.95
CA PRO A 188 -5.30 -2.79 -12.22
C PRO A 188 -4.59 -4.15 -12.05
N SER A 189 -3.26 -4.20 -12.08
CA SER A 189 -2.46 -5.41 -11.92
C SER A 189 -1.02 -5.07 -11.51
N PRO A 190 -0.45 -5.68 -10.44
CA PRO A 190 -1.06 -6.63 -9.50
C PRO A 190 -2.13 -5.99 -8.58
N ARG A 191 -2.76 -6.77 -7.69
CA ARG A 191 -3.68 -6.25 -6.67
C ARG A 191 -2.91 -5.35 -5.70
N PHE A 192 -3.49 -4.22 -5.32
CA PHE A 192 -2.86 -3.25 -4.42
C PHE A 192 -3.55 -3.23 -3.06
N TRP A 193 -2.80 -2.94 -2.00
CA TRP A 193 -3.38 -2.66 -0.69
C TRP A 193 -3.94 -1.23 -0.66
N SER A 194 -5.10 -1.08 -0.06
CA SER A 194 -5.70 0.23 0.22
C SER A 194 -6.17 0.24 1.66
N ILE A 195 -5.55 1.08 2.48
CA ILE A 195 -5.85 1.22 3.89
C ILE A 195 -6.49 2.58 4.09
N ILE A 196 -7.68 2.60 4.68
CA ILE A 196 -8.47 3.81 4.87
C ILE A 196 -8.72 3.98 6.37
N ASP A 197 -8.15 5.03 6.93
CA ASP A 197 -8.40 5.50 8.29
C ASP A 197 -9.58 6.47 8.28
N ALA A 198 -10.76 5.94 8.61
CA ALA A 198 -12.01 6.67 8.51
C ALA A 198 -12.26 7.49 9.77
N HIS A 199 -12.43 8.80 9.60
CA HIS A 199 -12.91 9.65 10.68
C HIS A 199 -14.44 9.66 10.72
N ALA A 200 -15.02 9.17 11.82
CA ALA A 200 -16.47 9.04 11.99
C ALA A 200 -17.26 10.35 11.77
N SER A 201 -16.64 11.52 11.90
CA SER A 201 -17.33 12.81 11.74
C SER A 201 -17.46 13.31 10.30
N GLN A 202 -16.87 12.63 9.31
CA GLN A 202 -16.73 13.19 7.95
C GLN A 202 -17.68 12.56 6.91
N GLY A 203 -18.58 11.67 7.33
CA GLY A 203 -19.57 11.05 6.44
C GLY A 203 -19.03 9.82 5.69
N PRO A 204 -19.75 9.35 4.65
CA PRO A 204 -19.43 8.10 3.96
C PRO A 204 -18.10 8.18 3.22
N GLU A 205 -17.30 7.12 3.30
CA GLU A 205 -16.04 6.99 2.57
C GLU A 205 -16.32 6.80 1.08
N ASN A 206 -15.99 7.83 0.28
CA ASN A 206 -16.22 7.88 -1.16
C ASN A 206 -14.92 7.87 -1.98
N SER A 207 -13.77 7.65 -1.35
CA SER A 207 -12.48 7.63 -2.04
C SER A 207 -12.42 6.55 -3.13
N TYR A 208 -11.80 6.90 -4.25
CA TYR A 208 -11.44 5.96 -5.32
C TYR A 208 -10.45 4.87 -4.84
N ALA A 209 -9.87 5.04 -3.65
CA ALA A 209 -9.11 4.00 -2.96
C ALA A 209 -9.94 2.73 -2.66
N ASN A 210 -11.27 2.76 -2.81
CA ASN A 210 -12.17 1.60 -2.74
C ASN A 210 -12.54 0.98 -4.10
N SER A 211 -11.71 1.18 -5.13
CA SER A 211 -11.94 0.57 -6.44
C SER A 211 -11.80 -0.97 -6.40
N GLY A 212 -12.45 -1.67 -7.32
CA GLY A 212 -12.45 -3.15 -7.36
C GLY A 212 -11.08 -3.81 -7.59
N HIS A 213 -10.05 -3.00 -7.87
CA HIS A 213 -8.68 -3.46 -8.08
C HIS A 213 -7.81 -3.39 -6.82
N PHE A 214 -8.32 -2.76 -5.75
CA PHE A 214 -7.68 -2.73 -4.44
C PHE A 214 -8.27 -3.79 -3.50
N PHE A 215 -7.42 -4.28 -2.60
CA PHE A 215 -7.89 -4.86 -1.34
C PHE A 215 -8.03 -3.74 -0.32
N SER A 216 -9.27 -3.29 -0.13
CA SER A 216 -9.56 -2.13 0.73
C SER A 216 -9.85 -2.56 2.16
N ILE A 217 -9.14 -1.95 3.10
CA ILE A 217 -9.29 -2.09 4.55
C ILE A 217 -9.80 -0.77 5.09
N LEU A 218 -10.99 -0.79 5.67
CA LEU A 218 -11.56 0.35 6.37
C LEU A 218 -11.31 0.19 7.87
N THR A 219 -10.48 1.04 8.45
CA THR A 219 -10.35 1.18 9.90
C THR A 219 -11.28 2.29 10.38
N THR A 220 -12.21 1.97 11.27
CA THR A 220 -13.20 2.93 11.77
C THR A 220 -13.51 2.70 13.24
N PRO A 221 -13.70 3.75 14.07
CA PRO A 221 -14.06 3.58 15.48
C PRO A 221 -15.50 3.07 15.69
N ARG A 222 -16.36 3.11 14.67
CA ARG A 222 -17.72 2.55 14.70
C ARG A 222 -18.20 2.19 13.31
N VAL A 223 -19.00 1.13 13.21
CA VAL A 223 -19.75 0.83 11.99
C VAL A 223 -21.00 1.67 12.03
N GLU A 224 -20.84 2.92 11.62
CA GLU A 224 -21.96 3.82 11.44
C GLU A 224 -22.73 3.45 10.18
N LYS A 225 -24.01 3.87 10.11
CA LYS A 225 -24.85 3.67 8.92
C LYS A 225 -24.19 4.20 7.64
N VAL A 226 -23.34 5.21 7.77
CA VAL A 226 -22.61 5.81 6.64
C VAL A 226 -21.65 4.85 5.93
N TYR A 227 -21.27 3.72 6.55
CA TYR A 227 -20.45 2.69 5.93
C TYR A 227 -21.24 1.41 5.58
N GLU A 228 -22.57 1.42 5.65
CA GLU A 228 -23.41 0.28 5.25
C GLU A 228 -23.17 -0.12 3.79
N ASN A 229 -22.89 0.86 2.92
CA ASN A 229 -22.54 0.62 1.52
C ASN A 229 -21.24 -0.19 1.32
N TRP A 230 -20.31 -0.20 2.29
CA TRP A 230 -19.12 -1.05 2.29
C TRP A 230 -19.47 -2.51 2.60
N ILE A 231 -20.47 -2.69 3.46
CA ILE A 231 -20.98 -3.96 3.96
C ILE A 231 -21.91 -4.61 2.92
N GLU A 232 -22.81 -3.84 2.30
CA GLU A 232 -23.83 -4.39 1.40
C GLU A 232 -23.30 -4.78 0.01
N LYS A 233 -22.19 -4.18 -0.45
CA LYS A 233 -21.73 -4.28 -1.85
C LYS A 233 -20.75 -5.42 -2.14
N GLY A 234 -20.55 -6.41 -1.27
CA GLY A 234 -19.63 -7.52 -1.56
C GLY A 234 -19.43 -8.55 -0.45
N ARG A 235 -18.44 -9.43 -0.63
CA ARG A 235 -17.90 -10.23 0.47
C ARG A 235 -16.97 -9.34 1.28
N TYR A 236 -17.19 -9.23 2.58
CA TYR A 236 -16.33 -8.47 3.47
C TYR A 236 -15.91 -9.33 4.66
N ALA A 237 -14.65 -9.18 5.07
CA ALA A 237 -14.15 -9.67 6.33
C ALA A 237 -14.46 -8.59 7.38
N PHE A 238 -15.32 -8.93 8.35
CA PHE A 238 -15.62 -8.06 9.47
C PHE A 238 -14.76 -8.46 10.67
N MET A 239 -13.95 -7.55 11.17
CA MET A 239 -13.02 -7.81 12.26
C MET A 239 -13.23 -6.79 13.36
N VAL A 240 -13.47 -7.28 14.58
CA VAL A 240 -13.68 -6.45 15.76
C VAL A 240 -12.46 -6.57 16.66
N MET A 241 -11.76 -5.47 16.89
CA MET A 241 -10.72 -5.39 17.90
C MET A 241 -11.37 -5.21 19.27
N ASN A 242 -11.00 -6.11 20.18
CA ASN A 242 -11.46 -6.03 21.55
C ASN A 242 -10.53 -5.10 22.33
N SER A 243 -11.04 -4.50 23.40
CA SER A 243 -10.22 -3.76 24.38
C SER A 243 -9.52 -4.72 25.33
#